data_AF-A0A7K8EXV4-F1
#
_entry.id   AF-A0A7K8EXV4-F1
#
_cell.length_a   1.000
_cell.length_b   1.000
_cell.length_c   1.000
_cell.angle_alpha   90.00
_cell.angle_beta   90.00
_cell.angle_gamma   90.00
#
_symmetry.space_group_name_H-M   'P 1'
#
loop_
_entity.id
_entity.type
_entity.pdbx_description
1 polymer ?
#
loop_
_entity_poly.entity_id
_entity_poly.type
_entity_poly.pdbx_seq_one_letter_code
_entity_poly.pdbx_strand_id
1 'polypeptide(L)'
;GRQVNQCAIDFFRSIQTHCAEPFTAYWTCVDHTSQQELRHCRKQQAAFDSCVLDKLGWVRPDLGDLSKVTKVKTDRPLPENAYHSRPRPEPNSPTEGELKPSPLGSRLFFWPW
;
A
#
# COMPACT_ATOMS: atom_id res chain seq x y z
N GLY A 1 -7.60 -9.36 7.48
CA GLY A 1 -8.77 -9.25 6.60
C GLY A 1 -10.04 -9.04 7.39
N ARG A 2 -10.61 -10.10 7.99
CA ARG A 2 -11.91 -10.06 8.69
C ARG A 2 -12.11 -8.90 9.67
N GLN A 3 -11.12 -8.59 10.50
CA GLN A 3 -11.20 -7.47 11.45
C GLN A 3 -11.35 -6.11 10.77
N VAL A 4 -10.72 -5.90 9.61
CA VAL A 4 -10.87 -4.66 8.82
C VAL A 4 -12.27 -4.55 8.25
N ASN A 5 -12.81 -5.66 7.72
CA ASN A 5 -14.18 -5.69 7.21
C ASN A 5 -15.20 -5.39 8.31
N GLN A 6 -15.01 -5.95 9.50
CA GLN A 6 -15.87 -5.67 10.64
C GLN A 6 -15.84 -4.17 11.01
N CYS A 7 -14.64 -3.59 11.09
CA CYS A 7 -14.47 -2.16 11.36
C CYS A 7 -15.18 -1.28 10.32
N ALA A 8 -15.08 -1.62 9.03
CA ALA A 8 -15.75 -0.89 7.96
C ALA A 8 -17.29 -1.01 8.04
N ILE A 9 -17.81 -2.20 8.37
CA ILE A 9 -19.26 -2.41 8.55
C ILE A 9 -19.78 -1.55 9.70
N ASP A 10 -19.07 -1.53 10.82
CA ASP A 10 -19.47 -0.75 11.99
C ASP A 10 -19.43 0.76 11.71
N PHE A 11 -18.45 1.22 10.92
CA PHE A 11 -18.39 2.60 10.40
C PHE A 11 -19.61 2.97 9.55
N PHE A 12 -20.01 2.13 8.59
CA PHE A 12 -21.18 2.44 7.76
C PHE A 12 -22.49 2.39 8.57
N ARG A 13 -22.59 1.48 9.55
CA ARG A 13 -23.73 1.44 10.48
C ARG A 13 -23.85 2.72 11.32
N SER A 14 -22.74 3.26 11.82
CA SER A 14 -22.78 4.53 12.56
C SER A 14 -23.18 5.71 11.66
N ILE A 15 -22.72 5.73 10.40
CA ILE A 15 -23.16 6.76 9.45
C ILE A 15 -24.65 6.63 9.14
N GLN A 16 -25.14 5.41 8.91
CA GLN A 16 -26.54 5.15 8.59
C GLN A 16 -27.48 5.52 9.75
N THR A 17 -27.05 5.33 10.99
CA THR A 17 -27.87 5.65 12.18
C THR A 17 -27.90 7.15 12.50
N HIS A 18 -26.80 7.88 12.25
CA HIS A 18 -26.69 9.27 12.67
C HIS A 18 -26.80 10.30 11.54
N CYS A 19 -26.26 10.03 10.35
CA CYS A 19 -26.08 11.01 9.27
C CYS A 19 -26.44 10.46 7.86
N ALA A 20 -27.44 9.57 7.77
CA ALA A 20 -27.81 8.92 6.50
C ALA A 20 -28.17 9.89 5.37
N GLU A 21 -29.01 10.90 5.65
CA GLU A 21 -29.47 11.87 4.63
C GLU A 21 -28.33 12.74 4.06
N PRO A 22 -27.53 13.46 4.86
CA PRO A 22 -26.45 14.27 4.32
C PRO A 22 -25.37 13.42 3.65
N PHE A 23 -25.12 12.21 4.16
CA PHE A 23 -24.23 11.26 3.50
C PHE A 23 -24.76 10.85 2.12
N THR A 24 -26.05 10.57 2.02
CA THR A 24 -26.69 10.19 0.75
C THR A 24 -26.59 11.30 -0.27
N ALA A 25 -26.92 12.53 0.11
CA ALA A 25 -26.78 13.69 -0.76
C ALA A 25 -25.32 13.91 -1.23
N TYR A 26 -24.34 13.66 -0.35
CA TYR A 26 -22.92 13.82 -0.69
C TYR A 26 -22.44 12.77 -1.71
N TRP A 27 -22.63 11.47 -1.44
CA TRP A 27 -22.14 10.46 -2.36
C TRP A 27 -22.91 10.47 -3.69
N THR A 28 -24.21 10.80 -3.69
CA THR A 28 -24.98 10.96 -4.93
C THR A 28 -24.40 12.08 -5.81
N CYS A 29 -24.00 13.21 -5.22
CA CYS A 29 -23.31 14.27 -5.97
C CYS A 29 -21.99 13.78 -6.58
N VAL A 30 -21.19 13.04 -5.81
CA VAL A 30 -19.91 12.49 -6.27
C VAL A 30 -20.13 11.51 -7.42
N ASP A 31 -21.15 10.66 -7.33
CA ASP A 31 -21.50 9.66 -8.33
C ASP A 31 -21.95 10.28 -9.66
N HIS A 32 -22.63 11.43 -9.63
CA HIS A 32 -23.00 12.18 -10.83
C HIS A 32 -21.80 12.78 -11.58
N THR A 33 -20.63 12.87 -10.96
CA THR A 33 -19.43 13.42 -11.59
C THR A 33 -18.72 12.31 -12.37
N SER A 34 -18.40 12.55 -13.65
CA SER A 34 -17.81 11.54 -14.55
C SER A 34 -16.51 10.89 -14.04
N GLN A 35 -15.72 11.61 -13.23
CA GLN A 35 -14.48 11.12 -12.61
C GLN A 35 -14.55 11.10 -11.07
N GLN A 36 -15.75 11.20 -10.48
CA GLN A 36 -15.94 11.25 -9.02
C GLN A 36 -15.11 12.35 -8.34
N GLU A 37 -14.97 13.51 -8.99
CA GLU A 37 -14.10 14.58 -8.50
C GLU A 37 -14.69 15.28 -7.27
N LEU A 38 -13.98 15.21 -6.15
CA LEU A 38 -14.44 15.76 -4.86
C LEU A 38 -14.64 17.29 -4.87
N ARG A 39 -14.03 18.00 -5.82
CA ARG A 39 -14.10 19.48 -5.91
C ARG A 39 -15.50 20.00 -6.25
N HIS A 40 -16.34 19.20 -6.92
CA HIS A 40 -17.67 19.64 -7.35
C HIS A 40 -18.73 19.54 -6.24
N CYS A 41 -18.46 18.78 -5.18
CA CYS A 41 -19.45 18.46 -4.13
C CYS A 41 -19.11 19.06 -2.75
N ARG A 42 -18.37 20.18 -2.71
CA ARG A 42 -17.91 20.78 -1.44
C ARG A 42 -19.04 21.28 -0.53
N LYS A 43 -20.18 21.68 -1.08
CA LYS A 43 -21.35 22.12 -0.29
C LYS A 43 -21.95 20.94 0.48
N GLN A 44 -22.17 19.83 -0.21
CA GLN A 44 -22.69 18.60 0.38
C GLN A 44 -21.66 17.98 1.34
N GLN A 45 -20.37 18.08 1.00
CA GLN A 45 -19.30 17.65 1.88
C GLN A 45 -19.32 18.42 3.21
N ALA A 46 -19.44 19.75 3.19
CA ALA A 46 -19.50 20.56 4.40
C ALA A 46 -20.69 20.19 5.30
N ALA A 47 -21.86 19.92 4.68
CA ALA A 47 -23.05 19.47 5.42
C ALA A 47 -22.90 18.07 6.02
N PHE A 48 -22.20 17.16 5.32
CA PHE A 48 -21.90 15.83 5.84
C PHE A 48 -20.86 15.90 6.97
N ASP A 49 -19.76 16.61 6.75
CA ASP A 49 -18.68 16.79 7.72
C ASP A 49 -19.21 17.48 9.00
N SER A 50 -20.13 18.45 8.89
CA SER A 50 -20.75 19.07 10.06
C SER A 50 -21.63 18.10 10.85
N CYS A 51 -22.45 17.29 10.18
CA CYS A 51 -23.27 16.27 10.86
C CYS A 51 -22.40 15.26 11.63
N VAL A 52 -21.33 14.81 11.00
CA VAL A 52 -20.40 13.84 11.58
C VAL A 52 -19.63 14.45 12.76
N LEU A 53 -19.19 15.70 12.64
CA LEU A 53 -18.53 16.41 13.74
C LEU A 53 -19.49 16.57 14.94
N ASP A 54 -20.73 16.99 14.70
CA ASP A 54 -21.69 17.28 15.77
C ASP A 54 -22.20 16.01 16.48
N LYS A 55 -22.43 14.91 15.74
CA LYS A 55 -23.02 13.68 16.31
C LYS A 55 -22.00 12.63 16.74
N LEU A 56 -20.88 12.52 16.02
CA LEU A 56 -19.86 11.48 16.24
C LEU A 56 -18.52 12.04 16.74
N GLY A 57 -18.31 13.35 16.64
CA GLY A 57 -17.08 14.02 17.07
C GLY A 57 -15.88 13.73 16.16
N TRP A 58 -16.09 13.22 14.95
CA TRP A 58 -14.98 12.91 14.05
C TRP A 58 -14.55 14.16 13.28
N VAL A 59 -13.28 14.51 13.42
CA VAL A 59 -12.66 15.59 12.66
C VAL A 59 -12.09 15.02 11.36
N ARG A 60 -12.40 15.66 10.24
CA ARG A 60 -11.85 15.27 8.93
C ARG A 60 -10.33 15.50 8.92
N PRO A 61 -9.51 14.50 8.57
CA PRO A 61 -8.06 14.67 8.50
C PRO A 61 -7.64 15.74 7.49
N ASP A 62 -6.53 16.41 7.79
CA ASP A 62 -5.98 17.43 6.92
C ASP A 62 -5.20 16.81 5.75
N LEU A 63 -4.87 17.66 4.77
CA LEU A 63 -4.10 17.25 3.62
C LEU A 63 -2.72 16.75 4.06
N GLY A 64 -2.44 15.49 3.76
CA GLY A 64 -1.17 14.83 4.06
C GLY A 64 -1.17 14.01 5.35
N ASP A 65 -2.21 14.08 6.19
CA ASP A 65 -2.27 13.24 7.39
C ASP A 65 -2.36 11.75 7.05
N LEU A 66 -3.18 11.41 6.06
CA LEU A 66 -3.38 10.03 5.61
C LEU A 66 -2.20 9.46 4.82
N SER A 67 -1.26 10.29 4.35
CA SER A 67 -0.06 9.83 3.63
C SER A 67 1.17 9.66 4.53
N LYS A 68 1.06 9.96 5.82
CA LYS A 68 2.16 9.75 6.78
C LYS A 68 2.40 8.26 7.02
N VAL A 69 3.67 7.87 7.13
CA VAL A 69 4.05 6.49 7.46
C VAL A 69 3.74 6.21 8.93
N THR A 70 2.74 5.37 9.19
CA THR A 70 2.33 4.98 10.54
C THR A 70 3.11 3.78 11.04
N LYS A 71 3.54 3.81 12.31
CA LYS A 71 4.13 2.65 12.98
C LYS A 71 3.02 1.82 13.61
N VAL A 72 2.91 0.55 13.22
CA VAL A 72 1.88 -0.37 13.73
C VAL A 72 2.52 -1.38 14.67
N LYS A 73 2.03 -1.45 15.92
CA LYS A 73 2.41 -2.50 16.87
C LYS A 73 1.66 -3.78 16.53
N THR A 74 2.37 -4.89 16.42
CA THR A 74 1.79 -6.22 16.20
C THR A 74 2.44 -7.26 17.09
N ASP A 75 1.66 -8.19 17.64
CA ASP A 75 2.19 -9.26 18.50
C ASP A 75 2.75 -10.45 17.69
N ARG A 76 2.40 -10.54 16.40
CA ARG A 76 2.91 -11.61 15.51
C ARG A 76 4.42 -11.46 15.29
N PRO A 77 5.19 -12.55 15.23
CA PRO A 77 6.62 -12.50 14.93
C PRO A 77 6.86 -12.04 13.48
N LEU A 78 8.04 -11.46 13.24
CA LEU A 78 8.49 -11.11 11.90
C LEU A 78 8.81 -12.40 11.12
N PRO A 79 8.34 -12.56 9.87
CA PRO A 79 8.65 -13.75 9.08
C PRO A 79 10.13 -13.74 8.64
N GLU A 80 10.86 -14.80 8.95
CA GLU A 80 12.29 -14.94 8.56
C GLU A 80 12.46 -15.08 7.05
N ASN A 81 11.60 -15.86 6.39
CA ASN A 81 11.62 -16.08 4.95
C ASN A 81 10.22 -15.94 4.35
N ALA A 82 9.80 -14.69 4.11
CA ALA A 82 8.46 -14.37 3.63
C ALA A 82 8.12 -14.97 2.26
N TYR A 83 9.13 -15.26 1.43
CA TYR A 83 8.95 -15.73 0.05
C TYR A 83 9.34 -17.18 -0.15
N HIS A 84 9.73 -17.89 0.91
CA HIS A 84 10.28 -19.24 0.83
C HIS A 84 11.41 -19.35 -0.21
N SER A 85 12.31 -18.36 -0.20
CA SER A 85 13.45 -18.34 -1.12
C SER A 85 14.39 -19.51 -0.85
N ARG A 86 14.99 -20.04 -1.94
CA ARG A 86 16.08 -21.03 -1.84
C ARG A 86 17.30 -20.38 -1.16
N PRO A 87 18.12 -21.17 -0.45
CA PRO A 87 19.39 -20.67 0.05
C PRO A 87 20.23 -20.15 -1.11
N ARG A 88 21.02 -19.10 -0.84
CA ARG A 88 21.98 -18.58 -1.80
C ARG A 88 22.96 -19.70 -2.17
N PRO A 89 23.24 -19.95 -3.47
CA PRO A 89 24.30 -20.87 -3.89
C PRO A 89 25.63 -20.49 -3.25
N GLU A 90 26.50 -21.47 -3.03
CA GLU A 90 27.85 -21.19 -2.54
C GLU A 90 28.59 -20.25 -3.52
N PRO A 91 29.36 -19.26 -3.03
CA PRO A 91 30.19 -18.44 -3.89
C PRO A 91 31.18 -19.32 -4.65
N ASN A 92 31.44 -18.99 -5.92
CA ASN A 92 32.57 -19.60 -6.62
C ASN A 92 33.83 -19.39 -5.77
N SER A 93 34.64 -20.45 -5.61
CA SER A 93 35.92 -20.34 -4.93
C SER A 93 36.75 -19.21 -5.57
N PRO A 94 37.36 -18.31 -4.78
CA PRO A 94 38.35 -17.39 -5.32
C PRO A 94 39.39 -18.20 -6.09
N THR A 95 39.83 -17.71 -7.25
CA THR A 95 40.95 -18.36 -7.94
C THR A 95 42.18 -18.17 -7.06
N GLU A 96 42.56 -19.19 -6.31
CA GLU A 96 43.75 -19.14 -5.45
C GLU A 96 45.00 -19.20 -6.34
N GLY A 97 45.68 -18.07 -6.48
CA GLY A 97 46.94 -17.92 -7.21
C GLY A 97 46.88 -16.94 -8.38
N GLU A 98 48.05 -16.60 -8.92
CA GLU A 98 48.15 -15.80 -10.14
C GLU A 98 47.49 -16.55 -11.31
N LEU A 99 46.64 -15.84 -12.08
CA LEU A 99 46.02 -16.37 -13.29
C LEU A 99 47.12 -16.75 -14.29
N LYS A 100 47.41 -18.04 -14.39
CA LYS A 100 48.38 -18.56 -15.37
C LYS A 100 47.79 -18.44 -16.77
N PRO A 101 48.60 -18.07 -17.79
CA PRO A 101 48.16 -18.13 -19.17
C PRO A 101 47.75 -19.57 -19.54
N SER A 102 46.84 -19.71 -20.49
CA SER A 102 46.35 -21.03 -20.91
C SER A 102 47.52 -21.87 -21.49
N PRO A 103 47.68 -23.14 -21.07
CA PRO A 103 48.88 -23.93 -21.42
C PRO A 103 49.12 -24.14 -22.91
N LEU A 104 48.08 -24.05 -23.75
CA LEU A 104 48.15 -24.28 -25.20
C LEU A 104 47.49 -23.13 -25.97
N GLY A 105 47.50 -21.92 -25.40
CA GLY A 105 46.81 -20.78 -25.99
C GLY A 105 45.32 -21.07 -26.16
N SER A 106 44.83 -20.93 -27.39
CA SER A 106 43.40 -21.05 -27.71
C SER A 106 42.86 -22.45 -27.95
N ARG A 107 43.74 -23.42 -28.22
CA ARG A 107 43.35 -24.80 -28.60
C ARG A 107 42.34 -24.90 -29.75
N LEU A 108 42.29 -23.90 -30.62
CA LEU A 108 41.40 -23.89 -31.78
C LEU A 108 42.17 -24.35 -33.02
N PHE A 109 41.52 -25.17 -33.84
CA PHE A 109 42.11 -25.95 -34.95
C PHE A 109 42.99 -25.17 -35.93
N PHE A 110 42.82 -23.86 -36.05
CA PHE A 110 43.37 -23.05 -37.13
C PHE A 110 43.89 -21.68 -36.69
N TRP A 111 43.82 -21.30 -35.40
CA TRP A 111 43.82 -19.90 -34.95
C TRP A 111 44.64 -18.92 -35.82
N PRO A 112 43.99 -18.22 -36.78
CA PRO A 112 44.40 -16.88 -37.10
C PRO A 112 43.87 -15.99 -35.98
N TRP A 113 44.79 -15.32 -35.30
CA TRP A 113 44.55 -13.95 -34.88
C TRP A 113 45.03 -13.05 -36.00
#